data_AF-A0A968YYD5-F1
#
_entry.id   AF-A0A968YYD5-F1
#
_cell.length_a   1.000
_cell.length_b   1.000
_cell.length_c   1.000
_cell.angle_alpha   90.00
_cell.angle_beta   90.00
_cell.angle_gamma   90.00
#
_symmetry.space_group_name_H-M   'P 1'
#
loop_
_entity.id
_entity.type
_entity.pdbx_description
1 polymer ?
#
loop_
_entity_poly.entity_id
_entity_poly.type
_entity_poly.pdbx_seq_one_letter_code
_entity_poly.pdbx_strand_id
1 'polypeptide(L)' 'MQCAFCQHTDSRVLESRSAESGHSIRRRRECLSCGRRFTTYERIEFVPIT' A
#
# COMPACT_ATOMS: atom_id res chain seq x y z
N MET A 1 -3.77 0.93 -6.78
CA MET A 1 -2.90 2.00 -6.25
C MET A 1 -1.97 2.42 -7.36
N GLN A 2 -1.97 3.69 -7.71
CA GLN A 2 -1.24 4.19 -8.87
C GLN A 2 0.28 4.15 -8.65
N CYS A 3 1.02 3.61 -9.61
CA CYS A 3 2.48 3.58 -9.57
C CYS A 3 3.04 5.00 -9.73
N ALA A 4 3.82 5.47 -8.76
CA ALA A 4 4.43 6.80 -8.79
C ALA A 4 5.43 7.04 -9.94
N PHE A 5 5.82 5.99 -10.67
CA PHE A 5 6.83 6.09 -11.73
C PHE A 5 6.25 6.06 -13.14
N CYS A 6 5.24 5.21 -13.38
CA CYS A 6 4.65 5.03 -14.70
C CYS A 6 3.14 5.33 -14.73
N GLN A 7 2.56 5.72 -13.58
CA GLN A 7 1.14 6.05 -13.42
C GLN A 7 0.16 4.90 -13.71
N HIS A 8 0.66 3.68 -13.90
CA HIS A 8 -0.15 2.49 -14.05
C HIS A 8 -0.87 2.13 -12.74
N THR A 9 -2.13 1.72 -12.84
CA THR A 9 -2.99 1.43 -11.68
C THR A 9 -2.81 0.03 -11.11
N ASP A 10 -2.24 -0.87 -11.91
CA ASP A 10 -2.04 -2.27 -11.57
C ASP A 10 -0.71 -2.52 -10.85
N SER A 11 -0.80 -3.16 -9.70
CA SER A 11 0.34 -3.46 -8.84
C SER A 11 0.08 -4.72 -8.01
N ARG A 12 1.11 -5.53 -7.84
CA ARG A 12 1.07 -6.75 -7.02
C ARG A 12 1.58 -6.46 -5.62
N VAL A 13 0.89 -6.97 -4.60
CA VAL A 13 1.38 -6.93 -3.22
C VAL A 13 2.42 -8.05 -3.04
N LEU A 14 3.62 -7.70 -2.61
CA LEU A 14 4.71 -8.64 -2.34
C LEU A 14 4.77 -9.03 -0.87
N GLU A 15 4.61 -8.06 0.03
CA GLU A 15 4.74 -8.26 1.47
C GLU A 15 3.79 -7.31 2.19
N SER A 16 3.10 -7.80 3.22
CA SER A 16 2.30 -6.98 4.14
C SER A 16 2.81 -7.16 5.56
N ARG A 17 3.04 -6.06 6.27
CA ARG A 17 3.41 -6.05 7.69
C ARG A 17 2.53 -5.07 8.44
N SER A 18 2.09 -5.45 9.63
CA SER A 18 1.50 -4.52 10.60
C SER A 18 2.56 -3.56 11.11
N ALA A 19 2.21 -2.28 11.17
CA ALA A 19 3.00 -1.18 11.70
C ALA A 19 2.22 -0.47 12.82
N GLU A 20 2.90 0.34 13.63
CA GLU A 20 2.33 1.08 14.78
C GLU A 20 1.36 0.23 15.63
N SER A 21 1.85 -0.88 16.19
CA SER A 21 1.08 -1.71 17.14
C SER A 21 -0.32 -2.16 16.65
N GLY A 22 -0.53 -2.22 15.33
CA GLY A 22 -1.79 -2.63 14.71
C GLY A 22 -2.64 -1.49 14.16
N HIS A 23 -2.21 -0.23 14.27
CA HIS A 23 -2.94 0.94 13.76
C HIS A 23 -2.68 1.24 12.28
N SER A 24 -1.63 0.66 11.71
CA SER A 24 -1.31 0.82 10.29
C SER A 24 -0.80 -0.47 9.65
N ILE A 25 -1.00 -0.60 8.34
CA ILE A 25 -0.55 -1.74 7.53
C ILE A 25 0.39 -1.20 6.46
N ARG A 26 1.65 -1.61 6.54
CA ARG A 26 2.66 -1.32 5.52
C ARG A 26 2.66 -2.44 4.48
N ARG A 27 2.35 -2.11 3.23
CA ARG A 27 2.36 -3.05 2.09
C ARG A 27 3.46 -2.68 1.10
N ARG A 28 4.37 -3.62 0.81
CA ARG A 28 5.34 -3.53 -0.28
C ARG A 28 4.68 -4.02 -1.56
N ARG A 29 4.66 -3.18 -2.59
CA ARG A 29 4.04 -3.44 -3.89
C ARG A 29 5.07 -3.41 -5.02
N GLU A 30 4.79 -4.11 -6.10
CA GLU A 30 5.53 -4.08 -7.36
C GLU A 30 4.58 -3.71 -8.50
N CYS A 31 4.99 -2.77 -9.35
CA CYS A 31 4.20 -2.40 -10.52
C CYS A 31 4.32 -3.48 -11.60
N LEU A 32 3.18 -3.92 -12.15
CA LEU A 32 3.15 -4.94 -13.20
C LEU A 32 3.57 -4.41 -14.59
N SER A 33 3.57 -3.09 -14.79
CA SER A 33 3.98 -2.47 -16.06
C SER A 33 5.47 -2.15 -16.10
N CYS A 34 6.03 -1.51 -15.06
CA CYS A 34 7.43 -1.08 -15.06
C CYS A 34 8.35 -1.87 -14.12
N GLY A 35 7.83 -2.85 -13.37
CA GLY A 35 8.60 -3.68 -12.44
C GLY A 35 9.13 -2.96 -11.19
N ARG A 36 8.83 -1.66 -11.03
CA ARG A 36 9.33 -0.88 -9.88
C ARG A 36 8.59 -1.22 -8.60
N ARG A 37 9.33 -1.24 -7.50
CA ARG A 37 8.81 -1.55 -6.16
C ARG A 37 8.58 -0.28 -5.36
N PHE A 38 7.47 -0.22 -4.64
CA PHE A 38 7.09 0.91 -3.80
C PHE A 38 6.37 0.44 -2.53
N THR A 39 6.29 1.29 -1.50
CA THR A 39 5.64 0.97 -0.22
C THR A 39 4.42 1.85 -0.05
N THR A 40 3.35 1.26 0.46
CA THR A 40 2.07 1.94 0.72
C THR A 40 1.67 1.70 2.16
N TYR A 41 1.10 2.70 2.81
CA TYR A 41 0.63 2.63 4.18
C TYR A 41 -0.89 2.78 4.17
N GLU A 42 -1.59 1.78 4.68
CA GLU A 42 -3.01 1.86 5.00
C GLU A 42 -3.13 2.15 6.49
N ARG A 43 -3.78 3.24 6.87
CA ARG A 43 -4.04 3.57 8.28
C ARG A 43 -5.48 3.18 8.59
N ILE A 44 -5.71 2.60 9.76
CA ILE A 44 -7.06 2.33 10.24
C ILE A 44 -7.58 3.66 10.81
N GLU A 45 -8.50 4.31 10.08
CA GLU A 45 -9.23 5.47 10.60
C GLU A 45 -10.42 5.00 11.43
N PHE A 46 -10.44 5.32 12.71
CA PHE A 46 -11.62 5.13 13.56
C PHE A 46 -12.60 6.27 13.29
N VAL A 47 -13.57 6.02 12.42
CA VAL A 47 -14.71 6.94 12.26
C VAL A 47 -15.78 6.54 13.27
N PRO A 48 -16.10 7.36 14.28
CA PRO A 48 -17.17 7.04 15.21
C PRO A 48 -18.49 7.00 14.44
N ILE A 49 -19.17 5.85 14.47
CA ILE A 49 -20.57 5.77 14.03
C ILE A 49 -21.40 6.55 15.05
N THR A 50 -21.99 7.67 14.63
CA THR A 50 -22.95 8.44 15.43
C THR A 50 -24.36 8.11 14.97
#